data_AF-A0A0D6TME4-F1
#
_entry.id   AF-A0A0D6TME4-F1
#
_cell.length_a   1.000
_cell.length_b   1.000
_cell.length_c   1.000
_cell.angle_alpha   90.00
_cell.angle_beta   90.00
_cell.angle_gamma   90.00
#
_symmetry.space_group_name_H-M   'P 1'
#
loop_
_entity.id
_entity.type
_entity.pdbx_description
1 polymer ?
#
loop_
_entity_poly.entity_id
_entity_poly.type
_entity_poly.pdbx_seq_one_letter_code
_entity_poly.pdbx_strand_id
1 'polypeptide(L)'
;MDNLAEKFITFSPYHYAGNNPISNIDVDGNEFTEAMQEWINKLISEINSMQKSNNEKIENARKTIASGKYGWFQSEKSLTKKIEKLTEQNNELNIVSDEISELECSTQVYDLVYDSNGTQRDYATGSSTTSNTTGFNFTNGNVEITISSGTSIGLFAHELKHAFQFEKGEFSIGKRIPNVPYSNLFYDKQDEIDAYNRGALFGQSFNGTLDSAYDRLPNGPYDFRNTSLINSKINNPSELQKIARGYIQAFRVNGQTYYYGKR
;
A
#
# COMPACT_ATOMS: atom_id res chain seq x y z
N MET A 1 -37.71 -3.18 -6.81
CA MET A 1 -37.35 -3.01 -8.23
C MET A 1 -35.94 -2.48 -8.23
N ASP A 2 -35.03 -3.28 -8.78
CA ASP A 2 -33.59 -3.03 -8.72
C ASP A 2 -33.20 -2.10 -9.89
N ASN A 3 -32.74 -0.89 -9.56
CA ASN A 3 -32.33 0.13 -10.53
C ASN A 3 -30.93 -0.12 -11.11
N LEU A 4 -30.29 -1.26 -10.82
CA LEU A 4 -28.96 -1.61 -11.35
C LEU A 4 -29.00 -2.70 -12.44
N ALA A 5 -30.19 -3.18 -12.81
CA ALA A 5 -30.34 -4.25 -13.80
C ALA A 5 -30.13 -3.79 -15.26
N GLU A 6 -30.17 -2.49 -15.56
CA GLU A 6 -30.23 -2.01 -16.96
C GLU A 6 -28.89 -1.50 -17.55
N LYS A 7 -27.73 -1.73 -16.91
CA LYS A 7 -26.44 -1.25 -17.45
C LYS A 7 -25.52 -2.32 -18.04
N PHE A 8 -25.91 -3.60 -18.06
CA PHE A 8 -25.06 -4.71 -18.52
C PHE A 8 -25.77 -5.70 -19.47
N ILE A 9 -26.46 -5.19 -20.50
CA ILE A 9 -27.27 -6.03 -21.41
C ILE A 9 -26.44 -6.89 -22.40
N THR A 10 -25.11 -6.77 -22.47
CA THR A 10 -24.32 -7.48 -23.51
C THR A 10 -23.12 -8.31 -23.02
N PHE A 11 -23.00 -8.60 -21.72
CA PHE A 11 -21.91 -9.47 -21.24
C PHE A 11 -22.38 -10.92 -21.10
N SER A 12 -21.84 -11.81 -21.93
CA SER A 12 -22.07 -13.25 -21.82
C SER A 12 -21.36 -13.83 -20.58
N PRO A 13 -21.85 -14.94 -20.00
CA PRO A 13 -21.56 -15.34 -18.63
C PRO A 13 -20.16 -15.98 -18.38
N TYR A 14 -19.13 -15.65 -19.16
CA TYR A 14 -17.78 -16.25 -19.02
C TYR A 14 -16.60 -15.28 -19.02
N HIS A 15 -16.77 -14.01 -18.62
CA HIS A 15 -15.66 -13.08 -18.37
C HIS A 15 -15.52 -12.78 -16.87
N TYR A 16 -14.85 -13.66 -16.13
CA TYR A 16 -14.38 -13.36 -14.77
C TYR A 16 -13.19 -12.39 -14.86
N ALA A 17 -13.39 -11.18 -14.31
CA ALA A 17 -12.37 -10.20 -13.87
C ALA A 17 -11.26 -9.84 -14.89
N GLY A 18 -11.61 -9.11 -15.95
CA GLY A 18 -10.64 -8.62 -16.92
C GLY A 18 -11.12 -7.39 -17.68
N ASN A 19 -11.40 -6.30 -16.97
CA ASN A 19 -11.44 -4.92 -17.45
C ASN A 19 -11.97 -4.04 -16.32
N ASN A 20 -11.08 -3.51 -15.49
CA ASN A 20 -11.41 -2.44 -14.57
C ASN A 20 -10.84 -1.13 -15.14
N PRO A 21 -11.54 -0.43 -16.07
CA PRO A 21 -11.25 0.98 -16.23
C PRO A 21 -11.81 1.66 -14.99
N ILE A 22 -10.95 1.97 -14.02
CA ILE A 22 -11.27 2.97 -13.00
C ILE A 22 -11.42 4.28 -13.80
N SER A 23 -12.63 4.55 -14.26
CA SER A 23 -13.01 5.84 -14.82
C SER A 23 -13.63 6.63 -13.68
N ASN A 24 -12.94 7.70 -13.30
CA ASN A 24 -13.37 8.75 -12.39
C ASN A 24 -14.89 9.00 -12.48
N ILE A 25 -15.63 8.52 -11.48
CA ILE A 25 -16.96 9.04 -11.17
C ILE A 25 -16.95 9.33 -9.67
N ASP A 26 -16.65 10.60 -9.39
CA ASP A 26 -16.79 11.31 -8.13
C ASP A 26 -18.23 11.17 -7.59
N VAL A 27 -18.34 10.75 -6.33
CA VAL A 27 -19.58 10.86 -5.55
C VAL A 27 -19.38 11.62 -4.22
N ASP A 28 -18.16 11.97 -3.79
CA ASP A 28 -17.97 12.58 -2.45
C ASP A 28 -16.83 13.64 -2.34
N GLY A 29 -16.15 14.02 -3.43
CA GLY A 29 -15.26 15.20 -3.44
C GLY A 29 -13.99 15.15 -2.58
N ASN A 30 -13.54 13.96 -2.16
CA ASN A 30 -12.24 13.78 -1.52
C ASN A 30 -11.26 13.21 -2.55
N GLU A 31 -10.58 14.08 -3.28
CA GLU A 31 -9.56 13.68 -4.24
C GLU A 31 -8.19 13.58 -3.54
N PHE A 32 -7.36 12.61 -3.95
CA PHE A 32 -5.92 12.73 -3.72
C PHE A 32 -5.44 14.10 -4.21
N THR A 33 -4.37 14.63 -3.61
CA THR A 33 -3.74 15.81 -4.18
C THR A 33 -3.23 15.52 -5.59
N GLU A 34 -3.14 16.53 -6.46
CA GLU A 34 -2.72 16.35 -7.85
C GLU A 34 -1.41 15.55 -7.96
N ALA A 35 -0.43 15.87 -7.11
CA ALA A 35 0.86 15.18 -7.08
C ALA A 35 0.74 13.71 -6.64
N MET A 36 -0.13 13.43 -5.66
CA MET A 36 -0.43 12.06 -5.24
C MET A 36 -1.14 11.28 -6.36
N GLN A 37 -2.11 11.88 -7.03
CA GLN A 37 -2.83 11.28 -8.15
C GLN A 37 -1.89 10.91 -9.31
N GLU A 38 -0.89 11.74 -9.62
CA GLU A 38 0.11 11.41 -10.65
C GLU A 38 0.87 10.12 -10.33
N TRP A 39 1.27 9.92 -9.07
CA TRP A 39 1.98 8.71 -8.65
C TRP A 39 1.07 7.48 -8.58
N ILE A 40 -0.18 7.66 -8.14
CA ILE A 40 -1.21 6.62 -8.20
C ILE A 40 -1.46 6.18 -9.64
N ASN A 41 -1.59 7.13 -10.58
CA ASN A 41 -1.76 6.81 -12.00
C ASN A 41 -0.56 6.02 -12.57
N LYS A 42 0.67 6.36 -12.16
CA LYS A 42 1.87 5.59 -12.54
C LYS A 42 1.83 4.17 -11.98
N LEU A 43 1.45 4.00 -10.72
CA LEU A 43 1.32 2.69 -10.08
C LEU A 43 0.23 1.85 -10.75
N ILE A 44 -0.95 2.42 -11.00
CA ILE A 44 -2.06 1.74 -11.72
C ILE A 44 -1.63 1.35 -13.14
N SER A 45 -0.89 2.23 -13.84
CA SER A 45 -0.34 1.89 -15.16
C SER A 45 0.63 0.71 -15.10
N GLU A 46 1.49 0.65 -14.08
CA GLU A 46 2.41 -0.47 -13.88
C GLU A 46 1.66 -1.77 -13.56
N ILE A 47 0.65 -1.71 -12.68
CA ILE A 47 -0.25 -2.81 -12.36
C ILE A 47 -0.88 -3.39 -13.65
N ASN A 48 -1.48 -2.52 -14.47
CA ASN A 48 -2.12 -2.93 -15.72
C ASN A 48 -1.14 -3.57 -16.71
N SER A 49 0.07 -2.99 -16.82
CA SER A 49 1.15 -3.51 -17.66
C SER A 49 1.59 -4.92 -17.23
N MET A 50 1.81 -5.09 -15.92
CA MET A 50 2.19 -6.38 -15.33
C MET A 50 1.09 -7.43 -15.51
N GLN A 51 -0.18 -7.09 -15.24
CA GLN A 51 -1.30 -8.00 -15.42
C GLN A 51 -1.46 -8.44 -16.88
N LYS A 52 -1.32 -7.52 -17.83
CA LYS A 52 -1.32 -7.83 -19.26
C LYS A 52 -0.19 -8.81 -19.61
N SER A 53 1.04 -8.52 -19.17
CA SER A 53 2.20 -9.40 -19.40
C SER A 53 1.98 -10.80 -18.80
N ASN A 54 1.42 -10.87 -17.60
CA ASN A 54 1.12 -12.12 -16.90
C ASN A 54 0.06 -12.92 -17.65
N ASN A 55 -1.03 -12.28 -18.08
CA ASN A 55 -2.12 -12.92 -18.82
C ASN A 55 -1.64 -13.48 -20.17
N GLU A 56 -0.83 -12.73 -20.91
CA GLU A 56 -0.21 -13.21 -22.16
C GLU A 56 0.68 -14.45 -21.90
N LYS A 57 1.48 -14.43 -20.82
CA LYS A 57 2.34 -15.57 -20.44
C LYS A 57 1.53 -16.79 -19.98
N ILE A 58 0.42 -16.58 -19.26
CA ILE A 58 -0.51 -17.62 -18.84
C ILE A 58 -1.17 -18.27 -20.06
N GLU A 59 -1.70 -17.46 -20.98
CA GLU A 59 -2.35 -17.95 -22.20
C GLU A 59 -1.39 -18.78 -23.05
N ASN A 60 -0.16 -18.30 -23.24
CA ASN A 60 0.86 -19.04 -23.96
C ASN A 60 1.21 -20.37 -23.28
N ALA A 61 1.34 -20.39 -21.95
CA ALA A 61 1.58 -21.63 -21.21
C ALA A 61 0.41 -22.63 -21.37
N ARG A 62 -0.84 -22.16 -21.30
CA ARG A 62 -2.04 -22.98 -21.54
C ARG A 62 -2.05 -23.56 -22.96
N LYS A 63 -1.71 -22.76 -23.98
CA LYS A 63 -1.59 -23.23 -25.37
C LYS A 63 -0.53 -24.31 -25.53
N THR A 64 0.64 -24.15 -24.90
CA THR A 64 1.70 -25.17 -24.93
C THR A 64 1.24 -26.48 -24.30
N ILE A 65 0.61 -26.43 -23.11
CA ILE A 65 0.03 -27.62 -22.45
C ILE A 65 -0.99 -28.31 -23.36
N ALA A 66 -1.96 -27.56 -23.91
CA ALA A 66 -3.00 -28.10 -24.78
C ALA A 66 -2.44 -28.73 -26.07
N SER A 67 -1.35 -28.19 -26.60
CA SER A 67 -0.70 -28.72 -27.81
C SER A 67 0.10 -30.01 -27.56
N GLY A 68 0.49 -30.29 -26.31
CA GLY A 68 1.42 -31.36 -25.96
C GLY A 68 2.85 -31.19 -26.50
N LYS A 69 3.15 -30.09 -27.21
CA LYS A 69 4.46 -29.81 -27.82
C LYS A 69 5.32 -28.99 -26.88
N TYR A 70 6.02 -29.68 -25.98
CA TYR A 70 6.93 -29.06 -25.03
C TYR A 70 8.31 -28.79 -25.66
N GLY A 71 8.92 -27.65 -25.33
CA GLY A 71 10.34 -27.43 -25.59
C GLY A 71 11.23 -28.32 -24.72
N TRP A 72 12.52 -28.42 -25.06
CA TRP A 72 13.50 -29.32 -24.42
C TRP A 72 13.51 -29.26 -22.88
N PHE A 73 13.29 -28.07 -22.30
CA PHE A 73 13.32 -27.84 -20.85
C PHE A 73 11.93 -27.57 -20.25
N GLN A 74 10.87 -27.84 -21.00
CA GLN A 74 9.51 -27.60 -20.56
C GLN A 74 8.80 -28.91 -20.21
N SER A 75 7.94 -28.85 -19.21
CA SER A 75 7.04 -29.93 -18.83
C SER A 75 5.69 -29.32 -18.50
N GLU A 76 4.63 -30.12 -18.54
CA GLU A 76 3.31 -29.70 -18.06
C GLU A 76 3.40 -29.16 -16.63
N LYS A 77 4.08 -29.89 -15.74
CA LYS A 77 4.29 -29.51 -14.34
C LYS A 77 4.95 -28.14 -14.19
N SER A 78 5.99 -27.83 -14.98
CA SER A 78 6.67 -26.54 -14.89
C SER A 78 5.82 -25.39 -15.43
N LEU A 79 5.01 -25.63 -16.47
CA LEU A 79 4.08 -24.65 -17.01
C LEU A 79 2.89 -24.39 -16.08
N THR A 80 2.33 -25.43 -15.46
CA THR A 80 1.26 -25.29 -14.46
C THR A 80 1.72 -24.45 -13.28
N LYS A 81 2.90 -24.72 -12.72
CA LYS A 81 3.49 -23.89 -11.65
C LYS A 81 3.69 -22.43 -12.08
N LYS A 82 4.08 -22.20 -13.34
CA LYS A 82 4.20 -20.85 -13.89
C LYS A 82 2.84 -20.15 -13.94
N ILE A 83 1.78 -20.85 -14.37
CA ILE A 83 0.41 -20.33 -14.38
C ILE A 83 -0.04 -19.97 -12.96
N GLU A 84 0.17 -20.87 -11.99
CA GLU A 84 -0.15 -20.65 -10.57
C GLU A 84 0.53 -19.37 -10.06
N LYS A 85 1.86 -19.26 -10.21
CA LYS A 85 2.61 -18.09 -9.77
C LYS A 85 2.14 -16.78 -10.41
N LEU A 86 1.90 -16.77 -11.73
CA LEU A 86 1.44 -15.56 -12.42
C LEU A 86 0.01 -15.18 -12.03
N THR A 87 -0.83 -16.17 -11.73
CA THR A 87 -2.20 -15.95 -11.24
C THR A 87 -2.18 -15.37 -9.83
N GLU A 88 -1.32 -15.91 -8.95
CA GLU A 88 -1.10 -15.38 -7.61
C GLU A 88 -0.61 -13.93 -7.65
N GLN A 89 0.38 -13.63 -8.51
CA GLN A 89 0.85 -12.26 -8.70
C GLN A 89 -0.27 -11.32 -9.20
N ASN A 90 -1.14 -11.78 -10.11
CA ASN A 90 -2.29 -10.97 -10.54
C ASN A 90 -3.28 -10.70 -9.40
N ASN A 91 -3.46 -11.65 -8.47
CA ASN A 91 -4.30 -11.45 -7.29
C ASN A 91 -3.68 -10.41 -6.35
N GLU A 92 -2.37 -10.46 -6.12
CA GLU A 92 -1.66 -9.44 -5.34
C GLU A 92 -1.79 -8.04 -5.96
N LEU A 93 -1.69 -7.95 -7.29
CA LEU A 93 -1.90 -6.70 -8.05
C LEU A 93 -3.34 -6.16 -7.95
N ASN A 94 -4.35 -7.04 -7.92
CA ASN A 94 -5.74 -6.63 -7.67
C ASN A 94 -5.93 -6.11 -6.24
N ILE A 95 -5.33 -6.78 -5.25
CA ILE A 95 -5.37 -6.32 -3.86
C ILE A 95 -4.78 -4.91 -3.76
N VAL A 96 -3.65 -4.62 -4.45
CA VAL A 96 -3.09 -3.25 -4.49
C VAL A 96 -4.10 -2.25 -5.03
N SER A 97 -4.85 -2.61 -6.07
CA SER A 97 -5.84 -1.72 -6.70
C SER A 97 -7.05 -1.48 -5.78
N ASP A 98 -7.49 -2.50 -5.05
CA ASP A 98 -8.57 -2.39 -4.08
C ASP A 98 -8.15 -1.51 -2.89
N GLU A 99 -6.91 -1.65 -2.40
CA GLU A 99 -6.35 -0.81 -1.35
C GLU A 99 -6.26 0.67 -1.79
N ILE A 100 -5.84 0.95 -3.03
CA ILE A 100 -5.85 2.31 -3.59
C ILE A 100 -7.26 2.87 -3.60
N SER A 101 -8.24 2.08 -4.04
CA SER A 101 -9.65 2.51 -4.09
C SER A 101 -10.19 2.82 -2.70
N GLU A 102 -9.79 2.06 -1.67
CA GLU A 102 -10.15 2.33 -0.28
C GLU A 102 -9.55 3.66 0.23
N LEU A 103 -8.29 3.95 -0.14
CA LEU A 103 -7.65 5.23 0.17
C LEU A 103 -8.32 6.41 -0.54
N GLU A 104 -8.70 6.25 -1.81
CA GLU A 104 -9.44 7.26 -2.59
C GLU A 104 -10.81 7.57 -1.99
N CYS A 105 -11.49 6.55 -1.47
CA CYS A 105 -12.81 6.71 -0.84
C CYS A 105 -12.72 7.13 0.65
N SER A 106 -11.52 7.35 1.19
CA SER A 106 -11.34 7.64 2.61
C SER A 106 -11.75 9.07 2.96
N THR A 107 -12.21 9.24 4.20
CA THR A 107 -12.36 10.57 4.83
C THR A 107 -11.03 11.14 5.34
N GLN A 108 -9.96 10.34 5.36
CA GLN A 108 -8.60 10.79 5.64
C GLN A 108 -7.98 11.31 4.34
N VAL A 109 -7.37 12.50 4.40
CA VAL A 109 -6.59 13.02 3.29
C VAL A 109 -5.20 12.37 3.28
N TYR A 110 -4.87 11.78 2.14
CA TYR A 110 -3.56 11.21 1.83
C TYR A 110 -2.89 12.09 0.78
N ASP A 111 -1.69 12.56 1.11
CA ASP A 111 -0.98 13.56 0.34
C ASP A 111 0.46 13.10 0.04
N LEU A 112 1.08 13.75 -0.94
CA LEU A 112 2.43 13.47 -1.38
C LEU A 112 3.27 14.73 -1.29
N VAL A 113 4.40 14.62 -0.61
CA VAL A 113 5.35 15.72 -0.40
C VAL A 113 6.67 15.39 -1.08
N TYR A 114 7.24 16.36 -1.79
CA TYR A 114 8.54 16.21 -2.42
C TYR A 114 9.67 16.74 -1.53
N ASP A 115 10.62 15.90 -1.18
CA ASP A 115 11.87 16.27 -0.51
C ASP A 115 13.04 16.21 -1.48
N SER A 116 13.58 17.39 -1.81
CA SER A 116 14.76 17.51 -2.68
C SER A 116 16.03 16.88 -2.10
N ASN A 117 16.08 16.62 -0.80
CA ASN A 117 17.23 16.04 -0.09
C ASN A 117 17.07 14.54 0.21
N GLY A 118 15.93 13.95 -0.14
CA GLY A 118 15.64 12.54 0.12
C GLY A 118 16.48 11.57 -0.72
N THR A 119 17.07 12.05 -1.82
CA THR A 119 18.06 11.29 -2.61
C THR A 119 19.47 11.83 -2.36
N GLN A 120 20.35 10.98 -1.82
CA GLN A 120 21.74 11.34 -1.53
C GLN A 120 22.67 10.55 -2.44
N ARG A 121 23.60 11.25 -3.11
CA ARG A 121 24.64 10.63 -3.94
C ARG A 121 25.94 10.50 -3.17
N ASP A 122 26.47 9.28 -3.13
CA ASP A 122 27.84 9.04 -2.73
C ASP A 122 28.76 9.20 -3.95
N TYR A 123 29.52 10.29 -3.98
CA TYR A 123 30.45 10.58 -5.06
C TYR A 123 31.69 9.68 -5.08
N ALA A 124 32.03 9.03 -3.97
CA ALA A 124 33.18 8.13 -3.90
C ALA A 124 32.86 6.76 -4.53
N THR A 125 31.64 6.26 -4.35
CA THR A 125 31.20 4.97 -4.93
C THR A 125 30.37 5.13 -6.20
N GLY A 126 29.87 6.34 -6.49
CA GLY A 126 28.91 6.60 -7.55
C GLY A 126 27.48 6.13 -7.23
N SER A 127 27.25 5.62 -6.02
CA SER A 127 25.95 5.09 -5.59
C SER A 127 25.00 6.23 -5.20
N SER A 128 23.70 5.96 -5.20
CA SER A 128 22.71 6.89 -4.66
C SER A 128 21.73 6.14 -3.76
N THR A 129 21.38 6.75 -2.64
CA THR A 129 20.41 6.23 -1.67
C THR A 129 19.20 7.14 -1.67
N THR A 130 18.02 6.57 -1.88
CA THR A 130 16.74 7.27 -1.79
C THR A 130 16.04 6.85 -0.51
N SER A 131 15.68 7.82 0.32
CA SER A 131 14.82 7.64 1.50
C SER A 131 13.45 8.22 1.20
N ASN A 132 12.43 7.38 1.32
CA ASN A 132 11.04 7.80 1.34
C ASN A 132 10.47 7.48 2.72
N THR A 133 9.39 8.15 3.09
CA THR A 133 8.72 7.90 4.37
C THR A 133 7.24 8.21 4.31
N THR A 134 6.45 7.46 5.05
CA THR A 134 5.05 7.77 5.34
C THR A 134 4.96 8.42 6.71
N GLY A 135 4.53 9.68 6.72
CA GLY A 135 4.43 10.52 7.89
C GLY A 135 3.01 11.04 8.12
N PHE A 136 2.85 11.81 9.20
CA PHE A 136 1.62 12.48 9.53
C PHE A 136 1.92 13.94 9.81
N ASN A 137 1.24 14.83 9.11
CA ASN A 137 1.35 16.26 9.35
C ASN A 137 0.35 16.67 10.43
N PHE A 138 0.88 16.84 11.64
CA PHE A 138 0.10 17.20 12.82
C PHE A 138 -0.51 18.62 12.78
N THR A 139 -0.22 19.40 11.73
CA THR A 139 -0.77 20.75 11.53
C THR A 139 -2.05 20.72 10.71
N ASN A 140 -2.05 20.04 9.56
CA ASN A 140 -3.21 19.94 8.66
C ASN A 140 -4.04 18.65 8.89
N GLY A 141 -3.45 17.63 9.52
CA GLY A 141 -4.10 16.34 9.76
C GLY A 141 -3.96 15.33 8.61
N ASN A 142 -3.08 15.58 7.63
CA ASN A 142 -2.87 14.71 6.48
C ASN A 142 -1.88 13.59 6.81
N VAL A 143 -2.09 12.42 6.19
CA VAL A 143 -1.03 11.41 6.03
C VAL A 143 -0.22 11.82 4.80
N GLU A 144 1.09 11.94 4.94
CA GLU A 144 1.98 12.47 3.90
C GLU A 144 3.03 11.42 3.51
N ILE A 145 3.05 11.04 2.24
CA ILE A 145 4.10 10.22 1.66
C ILE A 145 5.18 11.16 1.12
N THR A 146 6.36 11.12 1.73
CA THR A 146 7.51 11.89 1.28
C THR A 146 8.28 11.11 0.22
N ILE A 147 8.44 11.70 -0.96
CA ILE A 147 9.20 11.15 -2.08
C ILE A 147 10.37 12.07 -2.43
N SER A 148 11.29 11.58 -3.27
CA SER A 148 12.40 12.37 -3.80
C SER A 148 12.71 11.99 -5.26
N SER A 149 13.67 12.67 -5.87
CA SER A 149 14.01 12.49 -7.30
C SER A 149 14.33 11.04 -7.71
N GLY A 150 14.89 10.25 -6.79
CA GLY A 150 15.26 8.86 -7.01
C GLY A 150 14.19 7.85 -6.58
N THR A 151 12.97 8.28 -6.28
CA THR A 151 11.89 7.37 -5.89
C THR A 151 11.50 6.47 -7.07
N SER A 152 11.48 5.16 -6.85
CA SER A 152 10.95 4.18 -7.80
C SER A 152 9.48 3.85 -7.48
N ILE A 153 8.78 3.19 -8.41
CA ILE A 153 7.42 2.69 -8.16
C ILE A 153 7.39 1.69 -7.00
N GLY A 154 8.42 0.85 -6.85
CA GLY A 154 8.56 -0.03 -5.69
C GLY A 154 8.66 0.72 -4.36
N LEU A 155 9.48 1.77 -4.29
CA LEU A 155 9.59 2.59 -3.08
C LEU A 155 8.30 3.36 -2.79
N PHE A 156 7.61 3.87 -3.81
CA PHE A 156 6.31 4.51 -3.62
C PHE A 156 5.25 3.51 -3.15
N ALA A 157 5.19 2.31 -3.74
CA ALA A 157 4.24 1.28 -3.34
C ALA A 157 4.48 0.79 -1.91
N HIS A 158 5.73 0.75 -1.46
CA HIS A 158 6.11 0.48 -0.07
C HIS A 158 5.50 1.51 0.87
N GLU A 159 5.74 2.81 0.64
CA GLU A 159 5.15 3.87 1.46
C GLU A 159 3.62 3.88 1.41
N LEU A 160 3.04 3.65 0.24
CA LEU A 160 1.60 3.57 0.09
C LEU A 160 0.99 2.44 0.92
N LYS A 161 1.73 1.34 1.16
CA LYS A 161 1.29 0.27 2.05
C LYS A 161 1.17 0.75 3.50
N HIS A 162 2.08 1.59 3.98
CA HIS A 162 1.96 2.21 5.30
C HIS A 162 0.77 3.17 5.39
N ALA A 163 0.48 3.92 4.33
CA ALA A 163 -0.71 4.76 4.26
C ALA A 163 -2.00 3.93 4.36
N PHE A 164 -2.04 2.78 3.68
CA PHE A 164 -3.15 1.83 3.80
C PHE A 164 -3.22 1.18 5.18
N GLN A 165 -2.11 0.73 5.77
CA GLN A 165 -2.10 0.20 7.14
C GLN A 165 -2.59 1.27 8.15
N PHE A 166 -2.30 2.55 7.91
CA PHE A 166 -2.88 3.63 8.70
C PHE A 166 -4.41 3.73 8.52
N GLU A 167 -4.92 3.60 7.28
CA GLU A 167 -6.37 3.57 7.01
C GLU A 167 -7.06 2.46 7.83
N LYS A 168 -6.45 1.27 7.86
CA LYS A 168 -6.98 0.11 8.58
C LYS A 168 -6.75 0.15 10.08
N GLY A 169 -6.02 1.15 10.59
CA GLY A 169 -5.66 1.30 12.00
C GLY A 169 -4.67 0.24 12.50
N GLU A 170 -3.84 -0.26 11.59
CA GLU A 170 -2.74 -1.21 11.80
C GLU A 170 -1.41 -0.46 11.97
N PHE A 171 -1.32 0.79 11.48
CA PHE A 171 -0.12 1.61 11.61
C PHE A 171 -0.40 2.91 12.38
N SER A 172 0.54 3.30 13.24
CA SER A 172 0.49 4.55 14.00
C SER A 172 1.72 5.41 13.72
N ILE A 173 1.52 6.72 13.56
CA ILE A 173 2.60 7.64 13.21
C ILE A 173 2.84 8.61 14.36
N GLY A 174 4.05 8.61 14.92
CA GLY A 174 4.41 9.46 16.05
C GLY A 174 5.09 10.76 15.64
N LYS A 175 4.82 11.86 16.37
CA LYS A 175 5.64 13.08 16.24
C LYS A 175 6.88 12.96 17.11
N ARG A 176 8.06 12.94 16.49
CA ARG A 176 9.33 13.01 17.23
C ARG A 176 9.53 14.43 17.77
N ILE A 177 9.51 14.57 19.10
CA ILE A 177 9.80 15.82 19.79
C ILE A 177 11.15 15.67 20.52
N PRO A 178 12.11 16.60 20.34
CA PRO A 178 13.38 16.56 21.06
C PRO A 178 13.18 16.42 22.57
N ASN A 179 13.93 15.50 23.18
CA ASN A 179 13.91 15.21 24.63
C ASN A 179 12.58 14.66 25.18
N VAL A 180 11.64 14.23 24.33
CA VAL A 180 10.42 13.54 24.76
C VAL A 180 10.54 12.05 24.41
N PRO A 181 10.29 11.13 25.36
CA PRO A 181 10.24 9.70 25.05
C PRO A 181 9.29 9.41 23.89
N TYR A 182 9.78 8.66 22.91
CA TYR A 182 9.04 8.29 21.72
C TYR A 182 8.66 6.81 21.80
N SER A 183 7.36 6.50 21.70
CA SER A 183 6.86 5.13 21.63
C SER A 183 5.92 4.98 20.45
N ASN A 184 6.14 3.98 19.61
CA ASN A 184 5.16 3.53 18.63
C ASN A 184 3.98 2.86 19.33
N LEU A 185 2.76 3.10 18.87
CA LEU A 185 1.58 2.41 19.38
C LEU A 185 1.36 1.10 18.64
N PHE A 186 1.30 1.17 17.31
CA PHE A 186 0.97 0.03 16.44
C PHE A 186 2.14 -0.36 15.53
N TYR A 187 3.07 0.57 15.26
CA TYR A 187 4.15 0.29 14.33
C TYR A 187 5.10 -0.83 14.80
N ASP A 188 5.15 -1.90 14.01
CA ASP A 188 5.88 -3.13 14.29
C ASP A 188 6.61 -3.72 13.06
N LYS A 189 7.31 -4.85 13.23
CA LYS A 189 8.08 -5.49 12.15
C LYS A 189 7.23 -6.07 11.01
N GLN A 190 6.01 -6.51 11.28
CA GLN A 190 5.11 -7.04 10.25
C GLN A 190 4.73 -5.93 9.27
N ASP A 191 4.53 -4.70 9.76
CA ASP A 191 4.23 -3.55 8.90
C ASP A 191 5.28 -3.36 7.80
N GLU A 192 6.56 -3.39 8.18
CA GLU A 192 7.69 -3.28 7.27
C GLU A 192 7.81 -4.48 6.33
N ILE A 193 7.60 -5.70 6.83
CA ILE A 193 7.64 -6.90 5.99
C ILE A 193 6.59 -6.80 4.89
N ASP A 194 5.37 -6.39 5.23
CA ASP A 194 4.28 -6.22 4.27
C ASP A 194 4.57 -5.10 3.27
N ALA A 195 5.13 -3.98 3.72
CA ALA A 195 5.54 -2.87 2.87
C ALA A 195 6.69 -3.26 1.93
N TYR A 196 7.71 -3.98 2.41
CA TYR A 196 8.80 -4.49 1.58
C TYR A 196 8.32 -5.54 0.57
N ASN A 197 7.41 -6.43 0.96
CA ASN A 197 6.78 -7.38 0.03
C ASN A 197 5.99 -6.63 -1.07
N ARG A 198 5.23 -5.59 -0.70
CA ARG A 198 4.54 -4.71 -1.65
C ARG A 198 5.52 -4.03 -2.60
N GLY A 199 6.60 -3.44 -2.09
CA GLY A 199 7.60 -2.81 -2.94
C GLY A 199 8.32 -3.79 -3.86
N ALA A 200 8.57 -5.02 -3.38
CA ALA A 200 9.22 -6.07 -4.16
C ALA A 200 8.37 -6.55 -5.35
N LEU A 201 7.04 -6.48 -5.24
CA LEU A 201 6.13 -6.70 -6.36
C LEU A 201 6.44 -5.76 -7.55
N PHE A 202 6.94 -4.56 -7.26
CA PHE A 202 7.30 -3.52 -8.24
C PHE A 202 8.81 -3.26 -8.33
N GLY A 203 9.63 -4.26 -8.01
CA GLY A 203 11.07 -4.24 -8.26
C GLY A 203 11.95 -3.62 -7.17
N GLN A 204 11.42 -3.33 -5.97
CA GLN A 204 12.26 -3.06 -4.81
C GLN A 204 12.99 -4.34 -4.37
N SER A 205 14.25 -4.23 -3.97
CA SER A 205 14.99 -5.36 -3.44
C SER A 205 14.56 -5.68 -2.02
N PHE A 206 14.12 -6.91 -1.77
CA PHE A 206 13.87 -7.46 -0.44
C PHE A 206 14.21 -8.95 -0.42
N ASN A 207 14.91 -9.40 0.61
CA ASN A 207 15.36 -10.80 0.75
C ASN A 207 14.57 -11.58 1.82
N GLY A 208 13.51 -11.00 2.36
CA GLY A 208 12.71 -11.59 3.45
C GLY A 208 13.23 -11.25 4.86
N THR A 209 14.34 -10.52 4.98
CA THR A 209 14.93 -10.13 6.27
C THR A 209 15.01 -8.61 6.38
N LEU A 210 14.48 -8.06 7.47
CA LEU A 210 14.57 -6.63 7.75
C LEU A 210 16.00 -6.21 8.13
N ASP A 211 16.34 -4.96 7.84
CA ASP A 211 17.59 -4.35 8.30
C ASP A 211 17.64 -4.21 9.82
N SER A 212 18.84 -4.23 10.40
CA SER A 212 19.09 -3.96 11.82
C SER A 212 18.48 -2.65 12.35
N ALA A 213 18.21 -1.68 11.48
CA ALA A 213 17.48 -0.46 11.80
C ALA A 213 16.11 -0.73 12.45
N TYR A 214 15.48 -1.87 12.12
CA TYR A 214 14.18 -2.29 12.60
C TYR A 214 14.22 -3.19 13.84
N ASP A 215 15.41 -3.52 14.38
CA ASP A 215 15.56 -4.44 15.51
C ASP A 215 14.83 -3.99 16.77
N ARG A 216 14.61 -2.67 16.91
CA ARG A 216 13.92 -2.06 18.04
C ARG A 216 12.40 -2.10 17.94
N LEU A 217 11.85 -2.44 16.76
CA LEU A 217 10.41 -2.62 16.61
C LEU A 217 9.98 -3.94 17.28
N PRO A 218 8.79 -3.96 17.89
CA PRO A 218 8.25 -5.19 18.44
C PRO A 218 7.87 -6.17 17.31
N ASN A 219 7.73 -7.45 17.65
CA ASN A 219 7.17 -8.44 16.73
C ASN A 219 5.64 -8.37 16.79
N GLY A 220 5.02 -7.93 15.70
CA GLY A 220 3.58 -7.77 15.57
C GLY A 220 2.80 -9.06 15.27
N PRO A 221 1.55 -8.93 14.77
CA PRO A 221 0.89 -7.68 14.40
C PRO A 221 0.31 -6.93 15.61
N TYR A 222 0.48 -5.61 15.66
CA TYR A 222 -0.19 -4.69 16.57
C TYR A 222 -1.15 -3.80 15.80
N ASP A 223 -2.39 -3.71 16.27
CA ASP A 223 -3.40 -2.82 15.70
C ASP A 223 -4.29 -2.26 16.81
N PHE A 224 -5.25 -1.40 16.43
CA PHE A 224 -6.20 -0.84 17.40
C PHE A 224 -7.08 -1.91 18.08
N ARG A 225 -7.25 -3.10 17.47
CA ARG A 225 -8.13 -4.20 17.92
C ARG A 225 -7.44 -5.07 18.96
N ASN A 226 -6.12 -5.23 18.87
CA ASN A 226 -5.37 -6.11 19.77
C ASN A 226 -4.53 -5.35 20.81
N THR A 227 -4.42 -4.03 20.70
CA THR A 227 -3.76 -3.19 21.72
C THR A 227 -4.71 -2.82 22.86
N SER A 228 -4.48 -3.33 24.07
CA SER A 228 -5.36 -3.13 25.24
C SER A 228 -5.64 -1.65 25.58
N LEU A 229 -4.66 -0.78 25.33
CA LEU A 229 -4.77 0.66 25.48
C LEU A 229 -5.95 1.24 24.68
N ILE A 230 -6.19 0.72 23.47
CA ILE A 230 -7.13 1.24 22.48
C ILE A 230 -8.40 0.38 22.41
N ASN A 231 -8.28 -0.95 22.34
CA ASN A 231 -9.40 -1.87 22.17
C ASN A 231 -10.51 -1.66 23.22
N SER A 232 -10.12 -1.48 24.49
CA SER A 232 -11.05 -1.19 25.59
C SER A 232 -11.83 0.12 25.46
N LYS A 233 -11.44 1.00 24.54
CA LYS A 233 -11.92 2.38 24.38
C LYS A 233 -12.33 2.69 22.93
N ILE A 234 -12.45 1.66 22.09
CA ILE A 234 -12.73 1.81 20.64
C ILE A 234 -14.01 2.62 20.36
N ASN A 235 -14.99 2.56 21.26
CA ASN A 235 -16.26 3.27 21.16
C ASN A 235 -16.28 4.61 21.93
N ASN A 236 -15.12 5.09 22.41
CA ASN A 236 -15.01 6.32 23.18
C ASN A 236 -14.04 7.31 22.51
N PRO A 237 -14.53 8.13 21.55
CA PRO A 237 -13.71 9.09 20.81
C PRO A 237 -12.91 10.06 21.70
N SER A 238 -13.49 10.49 22.83
CA SER A 238 -12.79 11.37 23.78
C SER A 238 -11.57 10.69 24.39
N GLU A 239 -11.69 9.43 24.79
CA GLU A 239 -10.56 8.68 25.33
C GLU A 239 -9.51 8.35 24.27
N LEU A 240 -9.93 8.00 23.05
CA LEU A 240 -9.01 7.81 21.92
C LEU A 240 -8.21 9.10 21.62
N GLN A 241 -8.89 10.25 21.65
CA GLN A 241 -8.23 11.55 21.47
C GLN A 241 -7.27 11.89 22.63
N LYS A 242 -7.60 11.52 23.87
CA LYS A 242 -6.67 11.64 25.01
C LYS A 242 -5.44 10.77 24.82
N ILE A 243 -5.58 9.54 24.31
CA ILE A 243 -4.46 8.65 24.01
C ILE A 243 -3.57 9.25 22.93
N ALA A 244 -4.14 9.72 21.81
CA ALA A 244 -3.39 10.37 20.75
C ALA A 244 -2.56 11.56 21.25
N ARG A 245 -3.13 12.36 22.16
CA ARG A 245 -2.43 13.48 22.83
C ARG A 245 -1.35 13.01 23.80
N GLY A 246 -1.65 12.02 24.65
CA GLY A 246 -0.72 11.53 25.67
C GLY A 246 0.50 10.81 25.09
N TYR A 247 0.31 10.07 24.00
CA TYR A 247 1.37 9.33 23.31
C TYR A 247 2.00 10.09 22.15
N ILE A 248 1.47 11.26 21.79
CA ILE A 248 2.00 12.11 20.72
C ILE A 248 1.99 11.37 19.37
N GLN A 249 0.86 10.71 19.11
CA GLN A 249 0.68 9.77 18.00
C GLN A 249 -0.54 10.17 17.18
N ALA A 250 -0.51 9.80 15.90
CA ALA A 250 -1.64 9.78 15.00
C ALA A 250 -2.00 8.33 14.68
N PHE A 251 -3.29 8.01 14.72
CA PHE A 251 -3.80 6.69 14.35
C PHE A 251 -5.28 6.78 13.97
N ARG A 252 -5.77 5.73 13.31
CA ARG A 252 -7.16 5.66 12.84
C ARG A 252 -7.93 4.52 13.50
N VAL A 253 -9.16 4.78 13.89
CA VAL A 253 -10.09 3.79 14.45
C VAL A 253 -11.45 4.02 13.82
N ASN A 254 -12.05 2.98 13.24
CA ASN A 254 -13.40 3.00 12.66
C ASN A 254 -13.64 4.19 11.71
N GLY A 255 -12.68 4.49 10.82
CA GLY A 255 -12.78 5.59 9.85
C GLY A 255 -12.60 6.99 10.44
N GLN A 256 -12.20 7.11 11.71
CA GLN A 256 -11.89 8.40 12.35
C GLN A 256 -10.42 8.48 12.74
N THR A 257 -9.76 9.56 12.32
CA THR A 257 -8.36 9.83 12.68
C THR A 257 -8.26 10.61 13.99
N TYR A 258 -7.38 10.16 14.88
CA TYR A 258 -7.05 10.81 16.15
C TYR A 258 -5.57 11.19 16.15
N TYR A 259 -5.24 12.42 16.55
CA TYR A 259 -3.85 12.87 16.58
C TYR A 259 -3.60 13.97 17.62
N TYR A 260 -2.35 14.10 18.07
CA TYR A 260 -1.92 15.04 19.11
C TYR A 260 -2.46 16.48 18.97
N GLY A 261 -2.45 17.02 17.75
CA GLY A 261 -2.84 18.42 17.46
C GLY A 261 -4.33 18.64 17.23
N LYS A 262 -5.15 17.57 17.18
CA LYS A 262 -6.58 17.69 16.91
C LYS A 262 -7.27 18.36 18.08
N ARG A 263 -8.05 19.41 17.83
CA ARG A 263 -8.82 20.14 18.87
C ARG A 263 -10.08 19.37 19.24
#